data_AF-A0A662W1X1-F1
#
_entry.id   AF-A0A662W1X1-F1
#
_cell.length_a   1.000
_cell.length_b   1.000
_cell.length_c   1.000
_cell.angle_alpha   90.00
_cell.angle_beta   90.00
_cell.angle_gamma   90.00
#
_symmetry.space_group_name_H-M   'P 1'
#
loop_
_entity.id
_entity.type
_entity.pdbx_description
1 polymer ?
#
loop_
_entity_poly.entity_id
_entity_poly.type
_entity_poly.pdbx_seq_one_letter_code
_entity_poly.pdbx_strand_id
1 'polypeptide(L)'
;MTDYGVTDKGFIIKPYNVILEELKLLAQQYFGEDIDLSENSRFLRFLEIIAKREDELWQKLEEVYYSGFIQFANGENLDRVVALLGIRRKEGETDEELRLRAINFAPYAKATVYSIKAALLELEGVTDVNVDEDTANHTVSIIVAGGNDDEIAQTIEDVRPAGIPVIWKRPTLVQIGVAVKVTKTPSADATTVQSAVEQAIQDYIDALHIGQAVIYSDVAKAILSLDEVDDIVWLVAGKYVEETIGTGDGSTTTFYLTNTPVAENTEKIYVDGVLKTRGTDYTIDYTTGAVTFTTAPAAGSVIKAEYLYEGIDAFGEQITLASDEKAVNGVHTVEVV
;
A
#
# COMPACT_ATOMS: atom_id res chain seq x y z
N MET A 1 -25.48 -0.51 41.62
CA MET A 1 -25.64 0.81 40.97
C MET A 1 -24.85 0.77 39.71
N THR A 2 -25.42 1.20 38.59
CA THR A 2 -24.64 1.39 37.35
C THR A 2 -23.64 2.51 37.61
N ASP A 3 -22.37 2.26 37.35
CA ASP A 3 -21.31 3.25 37.52
C ASP A 3 -21.20 4.09 36.24
N TYR A 4 -21.02 5.41 36.38
CA TYR A 4 -20.95 6.37 35.27
C TYR A 4 -19.65 7.17 35.36
N GLY A 5 -19.17 7.68 34.22
CA GLY A 5 -17.86 8.31 34.11
C GLY A 5 -16.77 7.29 33.84
N VAL A 6 -15.59 7.46 34.44
CA VAL A 6 -14.44 6.58 34.18
C VAL A 6 -14.59 5.27 34.96
N THR A 7 -14.76 4.17 34.23
CA THR A 7 -14.91 2.81 34.77
C THR A 7 -13.81 1.88 34.25
N ASP A 8 -13.79 0.63 34.72
CA ASP A 8 -12.94 -0.44 34.19
C ASP A 8 -13.23 -0.81 32.73
N LYS A 9 -14.38 -0.37 32.20
CA LYS A 9 -14.81 -0.56 30.80
C LYS A 9 -14.64 0.70 29.93
N GLY A 10 -14.02 1.75 30.46
CA GLY A 10 -13.88 3.05 29.80
C GLY A 10 -14.87 4.09 30.32
N PHE A 11 -15.08 5.15 29.54
CA PHE A 11 -16.01 6.21 29.92
C PHE A 11 -17.45 5.79 29.61
N ILE A 12 -18.33 5.83 30.61
CA ILE A 12 -19.75 5.51 30.46
C ILE A 12 -20.55 6.79 30.69
N ILE A 13 -21.23 7.27 29.65
CA ILE A 13 -22.11 8.43 29.72
C ILE A 13 -23.26 8.18 30.70
N LYS A 14 -23.53 9.16 31.57
CA LYS A 14 -24.75 9.18 32.37
C LYS A 14 -25.93 9.59 31.47
N PRO A 15 -26.93 8.74 31.25
CA PRO A 15 -28.00 9.03 30.31
C PRO A 15 -28.98 10.09 30.88
N TYR A 16 -29.55 10.90 29.99
CA TYR A 16 -30.55 11.94 30.31
C TYR A 16 -31.62 11.53 31.33
N ASN A 17 -32.19 10.34 31.21
CA ASN A 17 -33.25 9.88 32.12
C ASN A 17 -32.76 9.74 33.56
N VAL A 18 -31.53 9.25 33.76
CA VAL A 18 -30.91 9.13 35.09
C VAL A 18 -30.60 10.51 35.65
N ILE A 19 -30.06 11.41 34.83
CA ILE A 19 -29.80 12.81 35.22
C ILE A 19 -31.10 13.49 35.68
N LEU A 20 -32.18 13.34 34.91
CA LEU A 20 -33.46 13.98 35.22
C LEU A 20 -34.05 13.45 36.53
N GLU A 21 -33.98 12.14 36.78
CA GLU A 21 -34.44 11.57 38.05
C GLU A 21 -33.59 12.03 39.24
N GLU A 22 -32.26 12.11 39.10
CA GLU A 22 -31.39 12.69 40.13
C GLU A 22 -31.74 14.15 40.43
N LEU A 23 -32.01 14.96 39.41
CA LEU A 23 -32.44 16.35 39.57
C LEU A 23 -33.81 16.48 40.23
N LYS A 24 -34.76 15.60 39.93
CA LYS A 24 -36.07 15.55 40.62
C LYS A 24 -35.92 15.21 42.10
N LEU A 25 -35.08 14.24 42.43
CA LEU A 25 -34.80 13.87 43.82
C LEU A 25 -34.12 15.02 44.58
N LEU A 26 -33.15 15.70 43.96
CA LEU A 26 -32.55 16.90 44.54
C LEU A 26 -33.58 18.02 44.73
N ALA A 27 -34.48 18.22 43.77
CA ALA A 27 -35.55 19.21 43.91
C ALA A 27 -36.45 18.91 45.11
N GLN A 28 -36.88 17.66 45.29
CA GLN A 28 -37.68 17.27 46.45
C GLN A 28 -36.91 17.46 47.77
N GLN A 29 -35.61 17.12 47.78
CA GLN A 29 -34.76 17.29 48.95
C GLN A 29 -34.63 18.75 49.40
N TYR A 30 -34.48 19.69 48.47
CA TYR A 30 -34.22 21.10 48.80
C TYR A 30 -35.46 21.99 48.84
N PHE A 31 -36.50 21.66 48.09
CA PHE A 31 -37.71 22.48 47.97
C PHE A 31 -38.95 21.86 48.65
N GLY A 32 -38.84 20.64 49.17
CA GLY A 32 -39.93 19.91 49.83
C GLY A 32 -40.54 18.83 48.94
N GLU A 33 -41.10 17.78 49.56
CA GLU A 33 -41.71 16.64 48.84
C GLU A 33 -42.99 17.03 48.08
N ASP A 34 -43.62 18.15 48.44
CA ASP A 34 -44.86 18.67 47.86
C ASP A 34 -44.65 19.49 46.58
N ILE A 35 -43.41 19.61 46.11
CA ILE A 35 -43.12 20.32 44.86
C ILE A 35 -43.75 19.61 43.65
N ASP A 36 -44.44 20.38 42.80
CA ASP A 36 -45.05 19.85 41.57
C ASP A 36 -43.99 19.49 40.53
N LEU A 37 -43.82 18.20 40.30
CA LEU A 37 -42.95 17.60 39.28
C LEU A 37 -43.76 16.77 38.26
N SER A 38 -45.06 17.06 38.12
CA SER A 38 -45.88 16.45 37.08
C SER A 38 -45.48 16.95 35.67
N GLU A 39 -45.92 16.25 34.63
CA GLU A 39 -45.60 16.59 33.22
C GLU A 39 -46.01 18.03 32.82
N ASN A 40 -46.98 18.62 33.52
CA ASN A 40 -47.44 19.99 33.26
C ASN A 40 -46.68 21.04 34.08
N SER A 41 -45.80 20.63 34.97
CA SER A 41 -45.04 21.53 35.83
C SER A 41 -44.05 22.36 35.02
N ARG A 42 -44.12 23.68 35.19
CA ARG A 42 -43.10 24.59 34.63
C ARG A 42 -41.74 24.37 35.26
N PHE A 43 -41.71 23.89 36.50
CA PHE A 43 -40.47 23.60 37.21
C PHE A 43 -39.84 22.31 36.68
N LEU A 44 -40.63 21.26 36.40
CA LEU A 44 -40.13 20.07 35.72
C LEU A 44 -39.52 20.45 34.36
N ARG A 45 -40.21 21.27 33.57
CA ARG A 45 -39.68 21.71 32.27
C ARG A 45 -38.38 22.51 32.37
N PHE A 46 -38.18 23.22 33.49
CA PHE A 46 -36.89 23.85 33.78
C PHE A 46 -35.81 22.81 34.11
N LEU A 47 -36.12 21.79 34.93
CA LEU A 47 -35.20 20.68 35.22
C LEU A 47 -34.82 19.90 33.95
N GLU A 48 -35.75 19.69 33.03
CA GLU A 48 -35.47 19.04 31.73
C GLU A 48 -34.45 19.83 30.89
N ILE A 49 -34.52 21.16 30.90
CA ILE A 49 -33.53 22.01 30.22
C ILE A 49 -32.15 21.84 30.88
N ILE A 50 -32.10 21.80 32.21
CA ILE A 50 -30.85 21.58 32.95
C ILE A 50 -30.29 20.18 32.67
N ALA A 51 -31.13 19.15 32.75
CA ALA A 51 -30.78 17.76 32.46
C ALA A 51 -30.21 17.63 31.04
N LYS A 52 -30.81 18.31 30.06
CA LYS A 52 -30.30 18.31 28.68
C LYS A 52 -28.92 18.95 28.58
N ARG A 53 -28.70 20.08 29.25
CA ARG A 53 -27.38 20.73 29.26
C ARG A 53 -26.31 19.88 29.95
N GLU A 54 -26.71 19.14 30.99
CA GLU A 54 -25.81 18.21 31.66
C GLU A 54 -25.53 16.97 30.81
N ASP A 55 -26.53 16.41 30.13
CA ASP A 55 -26.35 15.32 29.16
C ASP A 55 -25.37 15.70 28.04
N GLU A 56 -25.52 16.91 27.46
CA GLU A 56 -24.57 17.47 26.50
C GLU A 56 -23.16 17.64 27.10
N LEU A 57 -23.05 17.95 28.39
CA LEU A 57 -21.76 18.05 29.09
C LEU A 57 -21.11 16.68 29.25
N TRP A 58 -21.88 15.65 29.60
CA TRP A 58 -21.39 14.27 29.72
C TRP A 58 -20.86 13.73 28.39
N GLN A 59 -21.54 14.05 27.27
CA GLN A 59 -21.06 13.70 25.93
C GLN A 59 -19.71 14.37 25.62
N LYS A 60 -19.57 15.68 25.93
CA LYS A 60 -18.29 16.38 25.75
C LYS A 60 -17.19 15.86 26.65
N LEU A 61 -17.51 15.45 27.88
CA LEU A 61 -16.54 14.84 28.79
C LEU A 61 -16.00 13.51 28.25
N GLU A 62 -16.85 12.72 27.60
CA GLU A 62 -16.44 11.50 26.91
C GLU A 62 -15.45 11.80 25.77
N GLU A 63 -15.75 12.79 24.92
CA GLU A 63 -14.85 13.23 23.86
C GLU A 63 -13.49 13.67 24.41
N VAL A 64 -13.48 14.47 25.48
CA VAL A 64 -12.25 14.90 26.16
C VAL A 64 -11.48 13.71 26.71
N TYR A 65 -12.15 12.76 27.35
CA TYR A 65 -11.51 11.55 27.86
C TYR A 65 -10.82 10.77 26.74
N TYR A 66 -11.53 10.47 25.64
CA TYR A 66 -10.96 9.70 24.53
C TYR A 66 -9.90 10.45 23.73
N SER A 67 -9.94 11.79 23.70
CA SER A 67 -8.91 12.60 23.03
C SER A 67 -7.49 12.44 23.60
N GLY A 68 -7.37 11.93 24.84
CA GLY A 68 -6.07 11.67 25.49
C GLY A 68 -5.46 10.31 25.16
N PHE A 69 -6.16 9.43 24.44
CA PHE A 69 -5.70 8.07 24.14
C PHE A 69 -5.33 7.95 22.68
N ILE A 70 -4.12 7.46 22.39
CA ILE A 70 -3.58 7.33 21.04
C ILE A 70 -4.52 6.61 20.07
N GLN A 71 -5.26 5.61 20.56
CA GLN A 71 -6.16 4.80 19.75
C GLN A 71 -7.42 5.55 19.28
N PHE A 72 -7.83 6.59 20.01
CA PHE A 72 -9.09 7.31 19.78
C PHE A 72 -8.89 8.79 19.43
N ALA A 73 -7.72 9.35 19.73
CA ALA A 73 -7.37 10.73 19.40
C ALA A 73 -7.25 10.92 17.88
N ASN A 74 -7.73 12.05 17.37
CA ASN A 74 -7.70 12.42 15.94
C ASN A 74 -7.17 13.85 15.76
N GLY A 75 -6.66 14.17 14.58
CA GLY A 75 -6.14 15.49 14.22
C GLY A 75 -5.07 16.02 15.18
N GLU A 76 -5.18 17.30 15.58
CA GLU A 76 -4.22 17.95 16.50
C GLU A 76 -4.10 17.25 17.86
N ASN A 77 -5.15 16.56 18.32
CA ASN A 77 -5.07 15.84 19.60
C ASN A 77 -4.16 14.61 19.47
N LEU A 78 -4.23 13.90 18.33
CA LEU A 78 -3.28 12.83 18.04
C LEU A 78 -1.86 13.39 17.97
N ASP A 79 -1.67 14.53 17.29
CA ASP A 79 -0.36 15.18 17.19
C ASP A 79 0.22 15.52 18.57
N ARG A 80 -0.61 16.02 19.49
CA ARG A 80 -0.20 16.32 20.88
C ARG A 80 0.14 15.05 21.67
N VAL A 81 -0.62 13.97 21.49
CA VAL A 81 -0.37 12.70 22.17
C VAL A 81 0.94 12.08 21.70
N VAL A 82 1.17 12.02 20.38
CA VAL A 82 2.40 11.43 19.83
C VAL A 82 3.63 12.33 20.02
N ALA A 83 3.45 13.64 20.19
CA ALA A 83 4.54 14.55 20.53
C ALA A 83 5.22 14.20 21.88
N LEU A 84 4.52 13.51 22.80
CA LEU A 84 5.13 12.99 24.03
C LEU A 84 6.21 11.93 23.74
N LEU A 85 6.09 11.23 22.61
CA LEU A 85 7.07 10.28 22.10
C LEU A 85 8.16 10.97 21.26
N GLY A 86 8.09 12.29 21.06
CA GLY A 86 9.00 13.03 20.18
C GLY A 86 8.64 12.94 18.70
N ILE A 87 7.50 12.33 18.37
CA ILE A 87 7.03 12.14 17.00
C ILE A 87 6.29 13.40 16.52
N ARG A 88 6.50 13.79 15.26
CA ARG A 88 5.75 14.85 14.58
C ARG A 88 5.14 14.33 13.30
N ARG A 89 3.95 14.82 12.95
CA ARG A 89 3.24 14.46 11.73
C ARG A 89 4.02 14.90 10.48
N LYS A 90 4.13 14.01 9.49
CA LYS A 90 4.72 14.30 8.17
C LYS A 90 3.69 15.00 7.27
N GLU A 91 4.16 15.73 6.26
CA GLU A 91 3.26 16.36 5.28
C GLU A 91 2.47 15.29 4.53
N GLY A 92 1.13 15.41 4.48
CA GLY A 92 0.24 14.43 3.84
C GLY A 92 -0.11 13.18 4.66
N GLU A 93 0.46 12.98 5.85
CA GLU A 93 0.24 11.79 6.69
C GLU A 93 -1.14 11.78 7.36
N THR A 94 -1.89 10.69 7.15
CA THR A 94 -3.20 10.45 7.75
C THR A 94 -3.11 10.10 9.24
N ASP A 95 -4.23 10.22 9.96
CA ASP A 95 -4.29 9.85 11.39
C ASP A 95 -3.96 8.37 11.64
N GLU A 96 -4.32 7.49 10.71
CA GLU A 96 -4.06 6.06 10.86
C GLU A 96 -2.58 5.74 10.66
N GLU A 97 -1.94 6.32 9.65
CA GLU A 97 -0.50 6.18 9.44
C GLU A 97 0.31 6.73 10.63
N LEU A 98 -0.07 7.91 11.14
CA LEU A 98 0.58 8.49 12.31
C LEU A 98 0.40 7.61 13.56
N ARG A 99 -0.79 7.05 13.76
CA ARG A 99 -1.08 6.15 14.88
C ARG A 99 -0.27 4.87 14.80
N LEU A 100 -0.22 4.24 13.62
CA LEU A 100 0.61 3.05 13.39
C LEU A 100 2.08 3.35 13.64
N ARG A 101 2.59 4.49 13.15
CA ARG A 101 3.97 4.92 13.39
C ARG A 101 4.26 5.12 14.87
N ALA A 102 3.35 5.76 15.60
CA ALA A 102 3.52 6.02 17.03
C ALA A 102 3.37 4.78 17.91
N ILE A 103 2.47 3.84 17.57
CA ILE A 103 2.40 2.53 18.22
C ILE A 103 3.68 1.73 17.99
N ASN A 104 4.26 1.87 16.79
CA ASN A 104 5.46 1.19 16.40
C ASN A 104 6.77 1.88 16.86
N PHE A 105 6.66 2.99 17.59
CA PHE A 105 7.81 3.78 17.98
C PHE A 105 8.55 3.15 19.17
N ALA A 106 9.81 2.75 18.95
CA ALA A 106 10.67 2.14 19.95
C ALA A 106 11.94 2.99 20.21
N PRO A 107 11.86 4.06 21.04
CA PRO A 107 12.93 5.06 21.16
C PRO A 107 14.25 4.55 21.77
N TYR A 108 14.29 3.32 22.29
CA TYR A 108 15.49 2.75 22.94
C TYR A 108 15.79 1.30 22.56
N ALA A 109 14.95 0.68 21.75
CA ALA A 109 15.32 -0.62 21.20
C ALA A 109 16.36 -0.36 20.13
N LYS A 110 17.58 -0.86 20.33
CA LYS A 110 18.61 -0.97 19.31
C LYS A 110 18.87 -2.46 19.09
N ALA A 111 19.57 -2.79 18.02
CA ALA A 111 20.05 -4.16 17.79
C ALA A 111 18.95 -5.24 17.64
N THR A 112 17.69 -4.86 17.43
CA THR A 112 16.63 -5.79 16.99
C THR A 112 16.26 -5.51 15.54
N VAL A 113 15.85 -6.54 14.80
CA VAL A 113 15.37 -6.42 13.40
C VAL A 113 14.35 -5.29 13.27
N TYR A 114 13.38 -5.24 14.19
CA TYR A 114 12.35 -4.22 14.24
C TYR A 114 12.89 -2.81 14.43
N SER A 115 13.77 -2.60 15.42
CA SER A 115 14.34 -1.27 15.69
C SER A 115 15.19 -0.74 14.54
N ILE A 116 15.95 -1.62 13.89
CA ILE A 116 16.78 -1.26 12.74
C ILE A 116 15.88 -0.82 11.58
N LYS A 117 14.84 -1.62 11.30
CA LYS A 117 13.85 -1.29 10.26
C LYS A 117 13.14 0.05 10.54
N ALA A 118 12.66 0.25 11.76
CA ALA A 118 11.96 1.47 12.15
C ALA A 118 12.85 2.73 11.99
N ALA A 119 14.09 2.69 12.48
CA ALA A 119 15.01 3.82 12.38
C ALA A 119 15.33 4.20 10.92
N LEU A 120 15.46 3.22 10.04
CA LEU A 120 15.74 3.47 8.62
C LEU A 120 14.53 4.02 7.87
N LEU A 121 13.31 3.57 8.19
CA LEU A 121 12.06 4.10 7.62
C LEU A 121 11.74 5.54 8.08
N GLU A 122 12.42 6.04 9.12
CA GLU A 122 12.28 7.44 9.54
C GLU A 122 13.05 8.42 8.64
N LEU A 123 14.08 7.95 7.93
CA LEU A 123 14.91 8.79 7.07
C LEU A 123 14.12 9.32 5.87
N GLU A 124 14.41 10.56 5.49
CA GLU A 124 13.75 11.19 4.34
C GLU A 124 14.10 10.47 3.04
N GLY A 125 13.08 10.20 2.22
CA GLY A 125 13.23 9.54 0.93
C GLY A 125 13.43 8.02 0.99
N VAL A 126 13.62 7.41 2.17
CA VAL A 126 13.60 5.94 2.30
C VAL A 126 12.17 5.44 2.07
N THR A 127 12.00 4.54 1.11
CA THR A 127 10.69 4.03 0.70
C THR A 127 10.40 2.65 1.26
N ASP A 128 11.43 1.80 1.40
CA ASP A 128 11.27 0.46 1.97
C ASP A 128 12.59 -0.09 2.53
N VAL A 129 12.45 -0.98 3.52
CA VAL A 129 13.58 -1.59 4.23
C VAL A 129 13.28 -3.05 4.52
N ASN A 130 14.18 -3.93 4.08
CA ASN A 130 14.24 -5.32 4.51
C ASN A 130 15.44 -5.56 5.43
N VAL A 131 15.23 -6.23 6.55
CA VAL A 131 16.28 -6.58 7.51
C VAL A 131 16.16 -8.07 7.76
N ASP A 132 17.21 -8.80 7.40
CA ASP A 132 17.29 -10.25 7.56
C ASP A 132 18.43 -10.60 8.53
N GLU A 133 18.15 -11.49 9.48
CA GLU A 133 19.10 -11.94 10.49
C GLU A 133 19.46 -13.41 10.23
N ASP A 134 20.72 -13.64 9.88
CA ASP A 134 21.27 -14.98 9.77
C ASP A 134 21.83 -15.41 11.13
N THR A 135 21.02 -16.14 11.89
CA THR A 135 21.39 -16.67 13.21
C THR A 135 22.45 -17.77 13.16
N ALA A 136 22.67 -18.40 12.00
CA ALA A 136 23.67 -19.45 11.83
C ALA A 136 25.06 -18.87 11.59
N ASN A 137 25.15 -17.80 10.80
CA ASN A 137 26.41 -17.09 10.52
C ASN A 137 26.66 -15.87 11.42
N HIS A 138 25.69 -15.54 12.28
CA HIS A 138 25.73 -14.37 13.17
C HIS A 138 25.94 -13.07 12.41
N THR A 139 25.18 -12.86 11.33
CA THR A 139 25.25 -11.66 10.49
C THR A 139 23.87 -11.06 10.27
N VAL A 140 23.82 -9.75 10.05
CA VAL A 140 22.60 -9.05 9.66
C VAL A 140 22.78 -8.44 8.27
N SER A 141 21.84 -8.70 7.37
CA SER A 141 21.77 -8.07 6.05
C SER A 141 20.60 -7.08 5.99
N ILE A 142 20.90 -5.88 5.50
CA ILE A 142 19.94 -4.78 5.38
C ILE A 142 19.84 -4.37 3.92
N ILE A 143 18.63 -4.31 3.39
CA ILE A 143 18.33 -3.83 2.04
C ILE A 143 17.49 -2.57 2.17
N VAL A 144 17.95 -1.46 1.59
CA VAL A 144 17.28 -0.15 1.71
C VAL A 144 16.98 0.42 0.32
N ALA A 145 15.70 0.67 0.06
CA ALA A 145 15.21 1.40 -1.11
C ALA A 145 15.02 2.89 -0.78
N GLY A 146 15.48 3.78 -1.67
CA GLY A 146 15.34 5.24 -1.51
C GLY A 146 16.23 5.86 -0.42
N GLY A 147 16.17 7.18 -0.26
CA GLY A 147 16.92 7.92 0.77
C GLY A 147 18.41 8.12 0.47
N ASN A 148 19.09 8.87 1.33
CA ASN A 148 20.49 9.23 1.17
C ASN A 148 21.44 8.16 1.76
N ASP A 149 22.47 7.76 1.00
CA ASP A 149 23.42 6.70 1.40
C ASP A 149 24.19 7.03 2.70
N ASP A 150 24.59 8.29 2.91
CA ASP A 150 25.36 8.69 4.09
C ASP A 150 24.49 8.68 5.35
N GLU A 151 23.24 9.17 5.26
CA GLU A 151 22.28 9.14 6.36
C GLU A 151 21.88 7.70 6.75
N ILE A 152 21.70 6.85 5.75
CA ILE A 152 21.43 5.42 5.94
C ILE A 152 22.61 4.76 6.65
N ALA A 153 23.83 4.93 6.14
CA ALA A 153 25.02 4.32 6.72
C ALA A 153 25.24 4.77 8.17
N GLN A 154 25.08 6.07 8.45
CA GLN A 154 25.19 6.61 9.81
C GLN A 154 24.12 6.03 10.74
N THR A 155 22.87 5.96 10.29
CA THR A 155 21.77 5.40 11.07
C THR A 155 22.00 3.93 11.41
N ILE A 156 22.45 3.12 10.44
CA ILE A 156 22.81 1.70 10.66
C ILE A 156 23.89 1.57 11.73
N GLU A 157 24.95 2.38 11.67
CA GLU A 157 26.02 2.38 12.67
C GLU A 157 25.49 2.75 14.07
N ASP A 158 24.53 3.67 14.17
CA ASP A 158 23.97 4.11 15.45
C ASP A 158 23.04 3.06 16.09
N VAL A 159 22.40 2.20 15.29
CA VAL A 159 21.42 1.20 15.76
C VAL A 159 21.94 -0.23 15.79
N ARG A 160 23.05 -0.53 15.12
CA ARG A 160 23.53 -1.92 15.00
C ARG A 160 23.99 -2.53 16.33
N PRO A 161 23.93 -3.87 16.45
CA PRO A 161 24.52 -4.57 17.59
C PRO A 161 26.05 -4.44 17.60
N ALA A 162 26.63 -4.40 18.80
CA ALA A 162 28.06 -4.55 18.97
C ALA A 162 28.48 -6.00 18.69
N GLY A 163 29.51 -6.19 17.88
CA GLY A 163 30.12 -7.51 17.63
C GLY A 163 29.42 -8.39 16.59
N ILE A 164 28.32 -7.94 16.00
CA ILE A 164 27.62 -8.60 14.89
C ILE A 164 27.95 -7.85 13.59
N PRO A 165 28.51 -8.52 12.55
CA PRO A 165 28.69 -7.91 11.24
C PRO A 165 27.34 -7.54 10.62
N VAL A 166 27.24 -6.28 10.18
CA VAL A 166 26.08 -5.77 9.44
C VAL A 166 26.52 -5.42 8.03
N ILE A 167 25.83 -5.95 7.04
CA ILE A 167 26.05 -5.65 5.63
C ILE A 167 24.79 -4.95 5.13
N TRP A 168 24.94 -3.81 4.47
CA TRP A 168 23.82 -3.16 3.81
C TRP A 168 24.09 -2.91 2.34
N LYS A 169 23.03 -2.96 1.53
CA LYS A 169 23.09 -2.66 0.10
C LYS A 169 21.75 -2.12 -0.42
N ARG A 170 21.78 -1.60 -1.64
CA ARG A 170 20.57 -1.28 -2.42
C ARG A 170 19.92 -2.56 -2.96
N PRO A 171 18.59 -2.58 -3.13
CA PRO A 171 17.92 -3.72 -3.73
C PRO A 171 18.33 -3.90 -5.20
N THR A 172 18.35 -5.14 -5.65
CA THR A 172 18.37 -5.45 -7.09
C THR A 172 16.99 -5.16 -7.65
N LEU A 173 16.91 -4.31 -8.68
CA LEU A 173 15.64 -3.98 -9.29
C LEU A 173 15.24 -5.04 -10.32
N VAL A 174 14.06 -5.64 -10.12
CA VAL A 174 13.48 -6.60 -11.06
C VAL A 174 12.36 -5.90 -11.82
N GLN A 175 12.55 -5.76 -13.13
CA GLN A 175 11.54 -5.18 -14.02
C GLN A 175 10.38 -6.15 -14.13
N ILE A 176 9.21 -5.75 -13.66
CA ILE A 176 7.96 -6.47 -13.83
C ILE A 176 7.16 -5.75 -14.91
N GLY A 177 6.26 -6.46 -15.58
CA GLY A 177 5.30 -5.85 -16.47
C GLY A 177 4.01 -6.62 -16.42
N VAL A 178 2.91 -5.87 -16.49
CA VAL A 178 1.56 -6.43 -16.58
C VAL A 178 0.99 -6.14 -17.96
N ALA A 179 0.55 -7.19 -18.63
CA ALA A 179 -0.21 -7.16 -19.86
C ALA A 179 -1.66 -7.55 -19.56
N VAL A 180 -2.60 -6.66 -19.84
CA VAL A 180 -4.01 -6.88 -19.51
C VAL A 180 -4.93 -6.41 -20.62
N LYS A 181 -6.05 -7.12 -20.75
CA LYS A 181 -7.19 -6.75 -21.57
C LYS A 181 -8.43 -6.73 -20.70
N VAL A 182 -9.10 -5.58 -20.64
CA VAL A 182 -10.30 -5.36 -19.82
C VAL A 182 -11.50 -4.98 -20.69
N THR A 183 -12.70 -5.31 -20.23
CA THR A 183 -13.93 -4.70 -20.72
C THR A 183 -14.28 -3.51 -19.86
N LYS A 184 -14.64 -2.39 -20.48
CA LYS A 184 -15.13 -1.21 -19.76
C LYS A 184 -16.63 -1.27 -19.55
N THR A 185 -17.11 -0.60 -18.53
CA THR A 185 -18.56 -0.36 -18.39
C THR A 185 -19.08 0.43 -19.60
N PRO A 186 -20.36 0.24 -20.02
CA PRO A 186 -20.88 0.86 -21.25
C PRO A 186 -20.79 2.38 -21.30
N SER A 187 -20.83 3.05 -20.14
CA SER A 187 -20.77 4.50 -19.99
C SER A 187 -19.36 5.09 -19.90
N ALA A 188 -18.33 4.26 -19.67
CA ALA A 188 -16.96 4.73 -19.46
C ALA A 188 -16.24 5.06 -20.78
N ASP A 189 -15.27 5.98 -20.73
CA ASP A 189 -14.36 6.28 -21.84
C ASP A 189 -13.17 5.33 -21.84
N ALA A 190 -12.79 4.80 -23.01
CA ALA A 190 -11.72 3.80 -23.10
C ALA A 190 -10.35 4.35 -22.70
N THR A 191 -10.06 5.63 -22.97
CA THR A 191 -8.75 6.25 -22.66
C THR A 191 -8.62 6.53 -21.17
N THR A 192 -9.71 6.98 -20.54
CA THR A 192 -9.77 7.18 -19.09
C THR A 192 -9.60 5.86 -18.36
N VAL A 193 -10.33 4.81 -18.78
CA VAL A 193 -10.21 3.47 -18.20
C VAL A 193 -8.80 2.93 -18.37
N GLN A 194 -8.21 3.09 -19.56
CA GLN A 194 -6.83 2.67 -19.80
C GLN A 194 -5.87 3.35 -18.80
N SER A 195 -5.93 4.67 -18.68
CA SER A 195 -5.05 5.42 -17.77
C SER A 195 -5.26 5.04 -16.30
N ALA A 196 -6.51 4.78 -15.89
CA ALA A 196 -6.83 4.34 -14.54
C ALA A 196 -6.27 2.93 -14.24
N VAL A 197 -6.36 2.01 -15.20
CA VAL A 197 -5.79 0.66 -15.09
C VAL A 197 -4.26 0.72 -15.05
N GLU A 198 -3.63 1.52 -15.91
CA GLU A 198 -2.19 1.75 -15.89
C GLU A 198 -1.72 2.27 -14.52
N GLN A 199 -2.42 3.25 -13.95
CA GLN A 199 -2.11 3.78 -12.62
C GLN A 199 -2.33 2.75 -11.51
N ALA A 200 -3.43 1.99 -11.52
CA ALA A 200 -3.70 0.97 -10.50
C ALA A 200 -2.65 -0.13 -10.49
N ILE A 201 -2.15 -0.52 -11.67
CA ILE A 201 -1.04 -1.47 -11.82
C ILE A 201 0.25 -0.87 -11.26
N GLN A 202 0.55 0.39 -11.58
CA GLN A 202 1.74 1.08 -11.10
C GLN A 202 1.72 1.20 -9.56
N ASP A 203 0.60 1.64 -8.98
CA ASP A 203 0.41 1.77 -7.54
C ASP A 203 0.59 0.42 -6.82
N TYR A 204 0.05 -0.65 -7.40
CA TYR A 204 0.23 -2.00 -6.86
C TYR A 204 1.70 -2.41 -6.81
N ILE A 205 2.46 -2.23 -7.90
CA ILE A 205 3.88 -2.61 -7.95
C ILE A 205 4.74 -1.73 -7.03
N ASP A 206 4.45 -0.43 -6.95
CA ASP A 206 5.17 0.49 -6.08
C ASP A 206 4.97 0.14 -4.60
N ALA A 207 3.76 -0.28 -4.22
CA ALA A 207 3.39 -0.69 -2.87
C ALA A 207 4.02 -2.04 -2.41
N LEU A 208 4.53 -2.88 -3.33
CA LEU A 208 5.15 -4.15 -2.95
C LEU A 208 6.42 -3.95 -2.12
N HIS A 209 6.59 -4.67 -1.02
CA HIS A 209 7.84 -4.61 -0.26
C HIS A 209 8.98 -5.37 -0.98
N ILE A 210 10.23 -5.07 -0.61
CA ILE A 210 11.42 -5.81 -1.04
C ILE A 210 11.24 -7.30 -0.69
N GLY A 211 11.46 -8.17 -1.66
CA GLY A 211 11.25 -9.62 -1.56
C GLY A 211 9.79 -10.07 -1.53
N GLN A 212 8.82 -9.15 -1.64
CA GLN A 212 7.42 -9.51 -1.76
C GLN A 212 7.13 -10.05 -3.15
N ALA A 213 6.50 -11.22 -3.22
CA ALA A 213 6.11 -11.82 -4.49
C ALA A 213 5.01 -11.00 -5.20
N VAL A 214 5.02 -11.03 -6.53
CA VAL A 214 3.93 -10.50 -7.34
C VAL A 214 2.90 -11.61 -7.51
N ILE A 215 1.69 -11.42 -7.00
CA ILE A 215 0.63 -12.44 -7.00
C ILE A 215 -0.43 -12.09 -8.05
N TYR A 216 -0.83 -13.07 -8.87
CA TYR A 216 -1.81 -12.86 -9.94
C TYR A 216 -3.14 -12.30 -9.40
N SER A 217 -3.66 -12.89 -8.32
CA SER A 217 -4.94 -12.49 -7.72
C SER A 217 -4.93 -11.06 -7.20
N ASP A 218 -3.79 -10.59 -6.69
CA ASP A 218 -3.69 -9.24 -6.14
C ASP A 218 -3.62 -8.19 -7.26
N VAL A 219 -2.93 -8.49 -8.36
CA VAL A 219 -2.98 -7.66 -9.58
C VAL A 219 -4.40 -7.59 -10.14
N ALA A 220 -5.06 -8.75 -10.28
CA ALA A 220 -6.43 -8.81 -10.78
C ALA A 220 -7.40 -8.02 -9.87
N LYS A 221 -7.23 -8.13 -8.55
CA LYS A 221 -8.02 -7.38 -7.57
C LYS A 221 -7.79 -5.88 -7.66
N ALA A 222 -6.55 -5.44 -7.84
CA ALA A 222 -6.24 -4.01 -8.01
C ALA A 222 -6.99 -3.44 -9.22
N ILE A 223 -7.01 -4.17 -10.34
CA ILE A 223 -7.70 -3.76 -11.57
C ILE A 223 -9.23 -3.81 -11.42
N LEU A 224 -9.79 -4.91 -10.90
CA LEU A 224 -11.24 -5.09 -10.70
C LEU A 224 -11.83 -4.16 -9.63
N SER A 225 -11.00 -3.52 -8.81
CA SER A 225 -11.47 -2.54 -7.83
C SER A 225 -11.85 -1.19 -8.45
N LEU A 226 -11.53 -0.97 -9.72
CA LEU A 226 -11.89 0.24 -10.46
C LEU A 226 -13.35 0.16 -10.93
N ASP A 227 -14.18 1.12 -10.52
CA ASP A 227 -15.61 1.18 -10.86
C ASP A 227 -15.90 1.18 -12.37
N GLU A 228 -14.96 1.65 -13.19
CA GLU A 228 -15.12 1.76 -14.64
C GLU A 228 -14.79 0.46 -15.40
N VAL A 229 -14.19 -0.53 -14.72
CA VAL A 229 -13.85 -1.86 -15.26
C VAL A 229 -15.00 -2.84 -15.01
N ASP A 230 -15.46 -3.50 -16.06
CA ASP A 230 -16.56 -4.48 -16.00
C ASP A 230 -16.02 -5.91 -15.80
N ASP A 231 -15.00 -6.30 -16.56
CA ASP A 231 -14.35 -7.62 -16.46
C ASP A 231 -12.89 -7.61 -16.97
N ILE A 232 -12.12 -8.62 -16.57
CA ILE A 232 -10.78 -8.92 -17.11
C ILE A 232 -10.92 -10.05 -18.13
N VAL A 233 -10.67 -9.74 -19.41
CA VAL A 233 -10.70 -10.72 -20.49
C VAL A 233 -9.46 -11.60 -20.46
N TRP A 234 -8.31 -10.98 -20.20
CA TRP A 234 -7.01 -11.62 -20.19
C TRP A 234 -6.03 -10.81 -19.36
N LEU A 235 -5.22 -11.49 -18.55
CA LEU A 235 -4.21 -10.87 -17.70
C LEU A 235 -3.01 -11.79 -17.61
N VAL A 236 -1.83 -11.20 -17.79
CA VAL A 236 -0.54 -11.83 -17.57
C VAL A 236 0.38 -10.82 -16.88
N ALA A 237 1.05 -11.24 -15.81
CA ALA A 237 2.17 -10.50 -15.24
C ALA A 237 3.44 -11.31 -15.46
N GLY A 238 4.58 -10.67 -15.70
CA GLY A 238 5.84 -11.37 -15.91
C GLY A 238 7.05 -10.47 -15.71
N LYS A 239 8.24 -11.05 -15.78
CA LYS A 239 9.46 -10.25 -15.83
C LYS A 239 9.56 -9.57 -17.19
N TYR A 240 9.79 -8.26 -17.17
CA TYR A 240 9.90 -7.45 -18.38
C TYR A 240 11.35 -7.37 -18.85
N VAL A 241 11.54 -7.42 -20.16
CA VAL A 241 12.84 -7.20 -20.80
C VAL A 241 12.67 -6.47 -22.13
N GLU A 242 13.56 -5.51 -22.38
CA GLU A 242 13.84 -4.95 -23.71
C GLU A 242 15.22 -5.45 -24.15
N GLU A 243 15.32 -6.00 -25.35
CA GLU A 243 16.61 -6.42 -25.92
C GLU A 243 16.71 -6.20 -27.43
N THR A 244 17.95 -6.09 -27.91
CA THR A 244 18.25 -6.16 -29.34
C THR A 244 18.57 -7.60 -29.69
N ILE A 245 17.71 -8.22 -30.50
CA ILE A 245 17.77 -9.66 -30.82
C ILE A 245 18.56 -9.96 -32.09
N GLY A 246 18.91 -8.91 -32.85
CA GLY A 246 19.75 -9.04 -34.02
C GLY A 246 19.79 -7.81 -34.91
N THR A 247 20.50 -7.96 -36.02
CA THR A 247 20.54 -7.00 -37.13
C THR A 247 20.22 -7.75 -38.41
N GLY A 248 19.33 -7.18 -39.23
CA GLY A 248 18.96 -7.73 -40.52
C GLY A 248 20.15 -7.79 -41.47
N ASP A 249 20.18 -8.83 -42.30
CA ASP A 249 21.16 -9.06 -43.36
C ASP A 249 20.48 -9.21 -44.74
N GLY A 250 19.15 -9.05 -44.81
CA GLY A 250 18.33 -9.25 -46.01
C GLY A 250 18.07 -10.71 -46.38
N SER A 251 18.50 -11.69 -45.57
CA SER A 251 18.37 -13.13 -45.86
C SER A 251 17.86 -13.96 -44.67
N THR A 252 18.36 -13.70 -43.47
CA THR A 252 17.98 -14.37 -42.23
C THR A 252 16.58 -13.93 -41.81
N THR A 253 15.69 -14.90 -41.58
CA THR A 253 14.29 -14.64 -41.19
C THR A 253 14.00 -14.97 -39.74
N THR A 254 14.84 -15.76 -39.07
CA THR A 254 14.57 -16.22 -37.70
C THR A 254 15.61 -15.67 -36.75
N PHE A 255 15.12 -15.07 -35.67
CA PHE A 255 15.89 -14.52 -34.55
C PHE A 255 15.32 -15.09 -33.25
N TYR A 256 16.13 -15.12 -32.19
CA TYR A 256 15.76 -15.75 -30.93
C TYR A 256 15.74 -14.73 -29.81
N LEU A 257 14.68 -14.76 -29.01
CA LEU A 257 14.62 -14.06 -27.73
C LEU A 257 15.51 -14.77 -26.71
N THR A 258 16.19 -14.00 -25.86
CA THR A 258 17.14 -14.55 -24.89
C THR A 258 16.44 -15.28 -23.74
N ASN A 259 15.30 -14.76 -23.27
CA ASN A 259 14.57 -15.31 -22.13
C ASN A 259 13.34 -16.09 -22.59
N THR A 260 13.20 -17.33 -22.12
CA THR A 260 12.11 -18.24 -22.46
C THR A 260 11.69 -19.07 -21.24
N PRO A 261 10.44 -19.57 -21.18
CA PRO A 261 9.35 -19.33 -22.11
C PRO A 261 8.85 -17.87 -22.06
N VAL A 262 8.46 -17.36 -23.22
CA VAL A 262 7.88 -16.04 -23.40
C VAL A 262 6.40 -16.12 -23.04
N ALA A 263 5.91 -15.17 -22.27
CA ALA A 263 4.51 -15.14 -21.91
C ALA A 263 3.67 -14.79 -23.15
N GLU A 264 2.67 -15.62 -23.42
CA GLU A 264 1.93 -15.55 -24.68
C GLU A 264 1.30 -14.17 -24.91
N ASN A 265 1.37 -13.70 -26.14
CA ASN A 265 0.79 -12.44 -26.60
C ASN A 265 1.38 -11.16 -25.99
N THR A 266 2.50 -11.25 -25.28
CA THR A 266 3.14 -10.09 -24.65
C THR A 266 4.24 -9.46 -25.51
N GLU A 267 4.68 -10.11 -26.58
CA GLU A 267 5.80 -9.65 -27.39
C GLU A 267 5.43 -8.46 -28.28
N LYS A 268 6.33 -7.47 -28.33
CA LYS A 268 6.34 -6.36 -29.29
C LYS A 268 7.67 -6.38 -30.02
N ILE A 269 7.62 -6.58 -31.34
CA ILE A 269 8.80 -6.67 -32.21
C ILE A 269 8.93 -5.40 -33.03
N TYR A 270 10.10 -4.79 -33.02
CA TYR A 270 10.42 -3.58 -33.76
C TYR A 270 11.55 -3.83 -34.74
N VAL A 271 11.41 -3.32 -35.97
CA VAL A 271 12.50 -3.27 -36.95
C VAL A 271 12.75 -1.81 -37.30
N ASP A 272 13.95 -1.31 -37.01
CA ASP A 272 14.32 0.11 -37.10
C ASP A 272 13.33 1.05 -36.37
N GLY A 273 12.86 0.60 -35.20
CA GLY A 273 11.90 1.34 -34.37
C GLY A 273 10.44 1.26 -34.85
N VAL A 274 10.16 0.56 -35.96
CA VAL A 274 8.79 0.37 -36.46
C VAL A 274 8.22 -0.93 -35.88
N LEU A 275 7.13 -0.80 -35.10
CA LEU A 275 6.38 -1.94 -34.56
C LEU A 275 5.85 -2.84 -35.68
N LYS A 276 6.04 -4.14 -35.51
CA LYS A 276 5.58 -5.20 -36.42
C LYS A 276 4.38 -5.91 -35.85
N THR A 277 3.55 -6.44 -36.74
CA THR A 277 2.27 -7.08 -36.40
C THR A 277 2.44 -8.60 -36.38
N ARG A 278 2.21 -9.24 -35.22
CA ARG A 278 2.17 -10.71 -35.10
C ARG A 278 1.17 -11.29 -36.11
N GLY A 279 1.53 -12.40 -36.75
CA GLY A 279 0.72 -13.12 -37.73
C GLY A 279 0.73 -12.50 -39.13
N THR A 280 1.21 -11.26 -39.29
CA THR A 280 1.34 -10.58 -40.59
C THR A 280 2.81 -10.40 -40.96
N ASP A 281 3.58 -9.75 -40.10
CA ASP A 281 5.00 -9.46 -40.32
C ASP A 281 5.92 -10.56 -39.78
N TYR A 282 5.49 -11.27 -38.73
CA TYR A 282 6.23 -12.36 -38.11
C TYR A 282 5.32 -13.36 -37.39
N THR A 283 5.87 -14.54 -37.07
CA THR A 283 5.32 -15.50 -36.11
C THR A 283 6.30 -15.71 -34.96
N ILE A 284 5.82 -16.21 -33.82
CA ILE A 284 6.64 -16.50 -32.65
C ILE A 284 6.32 -17.91 -32.11
N ASP A 285 7.36 -18.62 -31.68
CA ASP A 285 7.24 -19.78 -30.79
C ASP A 285 7.52 -19.32 -29.35
N TYR A 286 6.49 -19.31 -28.51
CA TYR A 286 6.59 -18.84 -27.13
C TYR A 286 7.44 -19.75 -26.23
N THR A 287 7.62 -21.02 -26.60
CA THR A 287 8.46 -21.94 -25.82
C THR A 287 9.94 -21.71 -26.12
N THR A 288 10.29 -21.50 -27.39
CA THR A 288 11.68 -21.38 -27.83
C THR A 288 12.14 -19.94 -28.04
N GLY A 289 11.22 -18.97 -28.00
CA GLY A 289 11.51 -17.57 -28.28
C GLY A 289 11.85 -17.29 -29.75
N ALA A 290 11.53 -18.22 -30.67
CA ALA A 290 11.89 -18.07 -32.07
C ALA A 290 10.92 -17.11 -32.79
N VAL A 291 11.41 -15.91 -33.13
CA VAL A 291 10.69 -14.91 -33.93
C VAL A 291 11.05 -15.12 -35.40
N THR A 292 10.07 -15.50 -36.22
CA THR A 292 10.25 -15.77 -37.66
C THR A 292 9.51 -14.75 -38.51
N PHE A 293 10.25 -13.89 -39.19
CA PHE A 293 9.69 -12.87 -40.09
C PHE A 293 9.20 -13.47 -41.40
N THR A 294 8.09 -12.93 -41.92
CA THR A 294 7.56 -13.30 -43.24
C THR A 294 8.42 -12.78 -44.39
N THR A 295 9.11 -11.65 -44.18
CA THR A 295 10.13 -11.09 -45.08
C THR A 295 11.39 -10.80 -44.29
N ALA A 296 12.56 -11.24 -44.79
CA ALA A 296 13.83 -11.02 -44.11
C ALA A 296 14.07 -9.51 -43.88
N PRO A 297 14.38 -9.08 -42.63
CA PRO A 297 14.72 -7.70 -42.34
C PRO A 297 15.89 -7.22 -43.20
N ALA A 298 15.83 -5.98 -43.67
CA ALA A 298 16.83 -5.42 -44.58
C ALA A 298 18.23 -5.36 -43.93
N ALA A 299 19.27 -5.37 -44.77
CA ALA A 299 20.64 -5.29 -44.29
C ALA A 299 20.87 -4.02 -43.48
N GLY A 300 21.31 -4.16 -42.23
CA GLY A 300 21.57 -3.08 -41.30
C GLY A 300 20.39 -2.68 -40.41
N SER A 301 19.20 -3.27 -40.60
CA SER A 301 18.04 -2.97 -39.78
C SER A 301 18.18 -3.54 -38.37
N VAL A 302 18.02 -2.73 -37.32
CA VAL A 302 18.10 -3.17 -35.92
C VAL A 302 16.77 -3.81 -35.52
N ILE A 303 16.83 -5.00 -34.94
CA ILE A 303 15.66 -5.74 -34.48
C ILE A 303 15.62 -5.71 -32.95
N LYS A 304 14.58 -5.09 -32.39
CA LYS A 304 14.34 -5.01 -30.96
C LYS A 304 13.09 -5.78 -30.57
N ALA A 305 13.10 -6.32 -29.36
CA ALA A 305 11.95 -6.99 -28.76
C ALA A 305 11.71 -6.45 -27.35
N GLU A 306 10.43 -6.28 -27.02
CA GLU A 306 9.94 -6.08 -25.65
C GLU A 306 8.95 -7.21 -25.35
N TYR A 307 9.10 -7.90 -24.24
CA TYR A 307 8.22 -9.03 -23.91
C TYR A 307 8.27 -9.36 -22.41
N LEU A 308 7.30 -10.16 -21.97
CA LEU A 308 7.29 -10.74 -20.64
C LEU A 308 7.77 -12.19 -20.70
N TYR A 309 8.54 -12.63 -19.71
CA TYR A 309 8.94 -14.02 -19.51
C TYR A 309 8.70 -14.45 -18.06
N GLU A 310 8.71 -15.76 -17.80
CA GLU A 310 8.27 -16.32 -16.51
C GLU A 310 6.88 -15.78 -16.11
N GLY A 311 5.99 -15.70 -17.11
CA GLY A 311 4.66 -15.12 -16.94
C GLY A 311 3.78 -15.94 -16.00
N ILE A 312 3.04 -15.24 -15.13
CA ILE A 312 1.94 -15.77 -14.34
C ILE A 312 0.61 -15.34 -14.97
N ASP A 313 -0.33 -16.27 -14.99
CA ASP A 313 -1.70 -16.12 -15.49
C ASP A 313 -2.69 -16.67 -14.46
N ALA A 314 -3.94 -16.91 -14.84
CA ALA A 314 -4.95 -17.46 -13.94
C ALA A 314 -4.61 -18.85 -13.35
N PHE A 315 -3.61 -19.55 -13.89
CA PHE A 315 -3.15 -20.86 -13.45
C PHE A 315 -1.78 -20.81 -12.73
N GLY A 316 -1.01 -19.74 -12.92
CA GLY A 316 0.26 -19.46 -12.24
C GLY A 316 0.09 -18.52 -11.05
N GLU A 317 0.54 -18.93 -9.87
CA GLU A 317 0.15 -18.24 -8.63
C GLU A 317 0.97 -16.96 -8.36
N GLN A 318 2.30 -16.98 -8.56
CA GLN A 318 3.17 -15.87 -8.18
C GLN A 318 4.53 -15.81 -8.90
N ILE A 319 5.07 -14.59 -9.07
CA ILE A 319 6.48 -14.34 -9.38
C ILE A 319 7.20 -14.14 -8.05
N THR A 320 8.12 -15.05 -7.73
CA THR A 320 8.90 -14.95 -6.49
C THR A 320 10.06 -13.97 -6.68
N LEU A 321 10.26 -13.09 -5.71
CA LEU A 321 11.41 -12.21 -5.63
C LEU A 321 12.33 -12.66 -4.49
N ALA A 322 13.64 -12.58 -4.70
CA ALA A 322 14.60 -12.80 -3.63
C ALA A 322 14.47 -11.71 -2.56
N SER A 323 14.95 -12.00 -1.34
CA SER A 323 14.87 -11.08 -0.21
C SER A 323 15.61 -9.75 -0.40
N ASP A 324 16.42 -9.62 -1.45
CA ASP A 324 17.12 -8.41 -1.86
C ASP A 324 16.62 -7.82 -3.19
N GLU A 325 15.56 -8.36 -3.76
CA GLU A 325 14.95 -7.90 -5.01
C GLU A 325 13.74 -7.00 -4.75
N LYS A 326 13.58 -5.95 -5.55
CA LYS A 326 12.42 -5.07 -5.52
C LYS A 326 11.79 -5.02 -6.90
N ALA A 327 10.49 -5.35 -6.98
CA ALA A 327 9.71 -5.15 -8.20
C ALA A 327 9.64 -3.66 -8.52
N VAL A 328 9.87 -3.35 -9.79
CA VAL A 328 9.74 -2.01 -10.38
C VAL A 328 9.14 -2.12 -11.76
N ASN A 329 8.57 -1.00 -12.23
CA ASN A 329 7.88 -0.88 -13.51
C ASN A 329 6.59 -1.72 -13.52
N GLY A 330 5.44 -1.07 -13.67
CA GLY A 330 4.14 -1.75 -13.51
C GLY A 330 3.55 -2.26 -14.81
N VAL A 331 3.68 -1.48 -15.88
CA VAL A 331 2.80 -1.56 -17.03
C VAL A 331 3.57 -2.02 -18.27
N HIS A 332 3.05 -3.03 -18.96
CA HIS A 332 3.56 -3.44 -20.28
C HIS A 332 2.57 -3.14 -21.41
N THR A 333 1.33 -3.60 -21.27
CA THR A 333 0.27 -3.36 -22.26
C THR A 333 -1.09 -3.33 -21.59
N VAL A 334 -1.91 -2.33 -21.90
CA VAL A 334 -3.31 -2.26 -21.46
C VAL A 334 -4.19 -2.09 -22.70
N GLU A 335 -5.08 -3.05 -22.91
CA GLU A 335 -6.14 -2.98 -23.93
C GLU A 335 -7.50 -2.82 -23.27
N VAL A 336 -8.29 -1.86 -23.75
CA VAL A 336 -9.68 -1.65 -23.29
C VAL A 336 -10.63 -1.92 -24.45
N VAL A 337 -11.64 -2.76 -24.22
CA VAL A 337 -12.69 -3.12 -25.19
C VAL A 337 -14.05 -2.59 -24.75
#